data_AF-A0A845GUR1-F1
#
_entry.id   AF-A0A845GUR1-F1
#
_cell.length_a   1.000
_cell.length_b   1.000
_cell.length_c   1.000
_cell.angle_alpha   90.00
_cell.angle_beta   90.00
_cell.angle_gamma   90.00
#
_symmetry.space_group_name_H-M   'P 1'
#
loop_
_entity.id
_entity.type
_entity.pdbx_description
1 polymer ?
#
loop_
_entity_poly.entity_id
_entity_poly.type
_entity_poly.pdbx_seq_one_letter_code
_entity_poly.pdbx_strand_id
1 'polypeptide(L)'
;GQADAIKRRAGAAQANALRDKLRLCQALESAIGTPDGGPAIDGADWQSRWSALPPLAPDYERALHGRFNAALGALDGKRSAYAEQLERNRAKLLDEVLRLEIVAGVDSGAEFARERLKMQVEVLQSSLKSGQKPQSAGSAYLQLCAMPALADDRTASRIEQLFRRIGAAERA
;
A
#
# COMPACT_ATOMS: atom_id res chain seq x y z
N GLY A 1 32.53 -4.26 0.22
CA GLY A 1 33.16 -4.68 -1.06
C GLY A 1 32.18 -4.57 -2.23
N GLN A 2 32.59 -5.00 -3.43
CA GLN A 2 31.77 -4.96 -4.66
C GLN A 2 30.45 -5.75 -4.52
N ALA A 3 30.47 -6.88 -3.78
CA ALA A 3 29.27 -7.66 -3.49
C ALA A 3 28.21 -6.88 -2.67
N ASP A 4 28.63 -6.07 -1.70
CA ASP A 4 27.71 -5.24 -0.90
C ASP A 4 27.09 -4.11 -1.74
N ALA A 5 27.87 -3.55 -2.68
CA ALA A 5 27.36 -2.55 -3.61
C ALA A 5 26.28 -3.14 -4.54
N ILE A 6 26.46 -4.38 -5.01
CA ILE A 6 25.48 -5.09 -5.84
C ILE A 6 24.20 -5.38 -5.03
N LYS A 7 24.32 -5.91 -3.81
CA LYS A 7 23.17 -6.17 -2.91
C LYS A 7 22.38 -4.89 -2.62
N ARG A 8 23.06 -3.78 -2.32
CA ARG A 8 22.41 -2.49 -2.09
C ARG A 8 21.66 -1.97 -3.32
N ARG A 9 22.25 -2.10 -4.52
CA ARG A 9 21.59 -1.71 -5.78
C ARG A 9 20.37 -2.56 -6.07
N ALA A 10 20.46 -3.88 -5.90
CA ALA A 10 19.33 -4.80 -6.08
C ALA A 10 18.17 -4.48 -5.11
N GLY A 11 18.48 -4.21 -3.84
CA GLY A 11 17.47 -3.79 -2.86
C GLY A 11 16.83 -2.44 -3.20
N ALA A 12 17.61 -1.46 -3.67
CA ALA A 12 17.08 -0.17 -4.11
C ALA A 12 16.18 -0.30 -5.35
N ALA A 13 16.55 -1.17 -6.30
CA ALA A 13 15.74 -1.45 -7.48
C ALA A 13 14.39 -2.10 -7.12
N GLN A 14 14.39 -3.09 -6.22
CA GLN A 14 13.17 -3.72 -5.71
C GLN A 14 12.26 -2.71 -4.97
N ALA A 15 12.84 -1.85 -4.14
CA ALA A 15 12.06 -0.82 -3.42
C ALA A 15 11.43 0.22 -4.37
N ASN A 16 12.14 0.60 -5.45
CA ASN A 16 11.59 1.51 -6.46
C ASN A 16 10.48 0.83 -7.27
N ALA A 17 10.71 -0.39 -7.76
CA ALA A 17 9.70 -1.14 -8.50
C ALA A 17 8.42 -1.35 -7.68
N LEU A 18 8.56 -1.64 -6.37
CA LEU A 18 7.43 -1.80 -5.45
C LEU A 18 6.63 -0.50 -5.33
N ARG A 19 7.32 0.64 -5.19
CA ARG A 19 6.69 1.97 -5.14
C ARG A 19 5.93 2.27 -6.44
N ASP A 20 6.55 2.02 -7.59
CA ASP A 20 5.98 2.36 -8.89
C ASP A 20 4.73 1.51 -9.19
N LYS A 21 4.76 0.21 -8.84
CA LYS A 21 3.57 -0.66 -8.96
C LYS A 21 2.45 -0.26 -8.01
N LEU A 22 2.77 0.09 -6.76
CA LEU A 22 1.75 0.58 -5.82
C LEU A 22 1.10 1.87 -6.31
N ARG A 23 1.90 2.83 -6.78
CA ARG A 23 1.39 4.08 -7.37
C ARG A 23 0.50 3.82 -8.57
N LEU A 24 0.87 2.86 -9.42
CA LEU A 24 0.05 2.48 -10.57
C LEU A 24 -1.32 1.93 -10.13
N CYS A 25 -1.37 1.06 -9.11
CA CYS A 25 -2.63 0.58 -8.54
C CYS A 25 -3.48 1.73 -7.98
N GLN A 26 -2.89 2.62 -7.17
CA GLN A 26 -3.60 3.77 -6.59
C GLN A 26 -4.13 4.73 -7.66
N ALA A 27 -3.37 4.95 -8.73
CA ALA A 27 -3.80 5.81 -9.84
C ALA A 27 -4.98 5.21 -10.61
N LEU A 28 -4.97 3.89 -10.88
CA LEU A 28 -6.11 3.22 -11.51
C LEU A 28 -7.36 3.26 -10.61
N GLU A 29 -7.20 3.02 -9.31
CA GLU A 29 -8.28 3.08 -8.34
C GLU A 29 -8.87 4.49 -8.21
N SER A 30 -8.03 5.53 -8.22
CA SER A 30 -8.46 6.93 -8.25
C SER A 30 -9.25 7.26 -9.51
N ALA A 31 -8.79 6.78 -10.68
CA ALA A 31 -9.53 6.92 -11.93
C ALA A 31 -10.90 6.23 -11.88
N ILE A 32 -10.95 5.01 -11.31
CA ILE A 32 -12.22 4.28 -11.12
C ILE A 32 -13.17 5.02 -10.18
N GLY A 33 -12.65 5.53 -9.06
CA GLY A 33 -13.42 6.28 -8.05
C GLY A 33 -13.87 7.66 -8.49
N THR A 34 -13.40 8.16 -9.63
CA THR A 34 -13.92 9.39 -10.23
C THR A 34 -15.35 9.15 -10.73
N PRO A 35 -16.34 10.00 -10.35
CA PRO A 35 -17.74 9.85 -10.76
C PRO A 35 -17.94 9.78 -12.29
N ASP A 36 -19.11 9.31 -12.69
CA ASP A 36 -19.49 9.22 -14.11
C ASP A 36 -19.32 10.57 -14.84
N GLY A 37 -18.72 10.51 -16.03
CA GLY A 37 -18.29 11.69 -16.80
C GLY A 37 -16.79 12.00 -16.74
N GLY A 38 -16.03 11.27 -15.93
CA GLY A 38 -14.56 11.27 -16.01
C GLY A 38 -14.01 10.68 -17.32
N PRO A 39 -12.69 10.83 -17.59
CA PRO A 39 -12.05 10.28 -18.78
C PRO A 39 -12.31 8.77 -18.92
N ALA A 40 -12.44 8.30 -20.16
CA ALA A 40 -12.50 6.87 -20.44
C ALA A 40 -11.25 6.17 -19.90
N ILE A 41 -11.45 5.07 -19.20
CA ILE A 41 -10.35 4.26 -18.65
C ILE A 41 -10.03 3.17 -19.68
N ASP A 42 -8.92 3.32 -20.40
CA ASP A 42 -8.46 2.31 -21.34
C ASP A 42 -7.68 1.21 -20.61
N GLY A 43 -8.33 0.07 -20.39
CA GLY A 43 -7.72 -1.08 -19.72
C GLY A 43 -6.44 -1.60 -20.41
N ALA A 44 -6.33 -1.47 -21.74
CA ALA A 44 -5.13 -1.91 -22.47
C ALA A 44 -3.93 -1.01 -22.19
N ASP A 45 -4.13 0.32 -22.10
CA ASP A 45 -3.10 1.27 -21.70
C ASP A 45 -2.60 0.96 -20.27
N TRP A 46 -3.51 0.74 -19.32
CA TRP A 46 -3.13 0.37 -17.96
C TRP A 46 -2.34 -0.95 -17.91
N GLN A 47 -2.76 -1.98 -18.66
CA GLN A 47 -2.04 -3.24 -18.75
C GLN A 47 -0.62 -3.06 -19.33
N SER A 48 -0.47 -2.20 -20.33
CA SER A 48 0.83 -1.84 -20.91
C SER A 48 1.75 -1.17 -19.88
N ARG A 49 1.22 -0.19 -19.13
CA ARG A 49 1.96 0.47 -18.03
C ARG A 49 2.40 -0.52 -16.96
N TRP A 50 1.54 -1.46 -16.55
CA TRP A 50 1.91 -2.51 -15.60
C TRP A 50 3.06 -3.38 -16.12
N SER A 51 2.97 -3.81 -17.38
CA SER A 51 3.94 -4.70 -18.02
C SER A 51 5.31 -4.05 -18.22
N ALA A 52 5.37 -2.72 -18.31
CA ALA A 52 6.62 -1.97 -18.39
C ALA A 52 7.38 -1.87 -17.06
N LEU A 53 6.72 -2.16 -15.92
CA LEU A 53 7.35 -2.07 -14.61
C LEU A 53 8.14 -3.35 -14.28
N PRO A 54 9.31 -3.24 -13.61
CA PRO A 54 10.09 -4.40 -13.21
C PRO A 54 9.31 -5.36 -12.29
N PRO A 55 9.58 -6.67 -12.37
CA PRO A 55 8.97 -7.64 -11.46
C PRO A 55 9.48 -7.49 -10.02
N LEU A 56 8.61 -7.79 -9.07
CA LEU A 56 8.89 -7.77 -7.64
C LEU A 56 9.23 -9.17 -7.12
N ALA A 57 9.63 -9.23 -5.84
CA ALA A 57 9.62 -10.48 -5.11
C ALA A 57 8.21 -11.12 -5.13
N PRO A 58 8.10 -12.46 -5.18
CA PRO A 58 6.86 -13.16 -5.55
C PRO A 58 5.62 -12.77 -4.74
N ASP A 59 5.77 -12.55 -3.43
CA ASP A 59 4.63 -12.23 -2.57
C ASP A 59 4.08 -10.83 -2.84
N TYR A 60 4.95 -9.83 -2.96
CA TYR A 60 4.54 -8.47 -3.32
C TYR A 60 3.98 -8.39 -4.74
N GLU A 61 4.58 -9.12 -5.68
CA GLU A 61 4.08 -9.23 -7.06
C GLU A 61 2.66 -9.79 -7.06
N ARG A 62 2.42 -10.91 -6.36
CA ARG A 62 1.11 -11.54 -6.26
C ARG A 62 0.07 -10.60 -5.64
N ALA A 63 0.43 -9.92 -4.55
CA ALA A 63 -0.47 -8.99 -3.85
C ALA A 63 -0.89 -7.82 -4.74
N LEU A 64 0.08 -7.12 -5.34
CA LEU A 64 -0.22 -5.94 -6.16
C LEU A 64 -0.86 -6.31 -7.50
N HIS A 65 -0.43 -7.41 -8.13
CA HIS A 65 -1.04 -7.87 -9.38
C HIS A 65 -2.50 -8.31 -9.18
N GLY A 66 -2.81 -8.98 -8.06
CA GLY A 66 -4.18 -9.34 -7.71
C GLY A 66 -5.06 -8.11 -7.53
N ARG A 67 -4.57 -7.09 -6.81
CA ARG A 67 -5.24 -5.80 -6.65
C ARG A 67 -5.46 -5.10 -7.99
N PHE A 68 -4.43 -5.03 -8.83
CA PHE A 68 -4.48 -4.41 -10.16
C PHE A 68 -5.49 -5.10 -11.09
N ASN A 69 -5.48 -6.43 -11.17
CA ASN A 69 -6.40 -7.20 -12.00
C ASN A 69 -7.85 -7.09 -11.52
N ALA A 70 -8.08 -6.99 -10.21
CA ALA A 70 -9.42 -6.73 -9.68
C ALA A 70 -9.95 -5.37 -10.15
N ALA A 71 -9.10 -4.33 -10.15
CA ALA A 71 -9.45 -3.01 -10.65
C ALA A 71 -9.72 -3.01 -12.17
N LEU A 72 -8.88 -3.67 -12.97
CA LEU A 72 -9.13 -3.82 -14.41
C LEU A 72 -10.40 -4.60 -14.71
N GLY A 73 -10.63 -5.72 -14.02
CA GLY A 73 -11.84 -6.52 -14.17
C GLY A 73 -13.11 -5.77 -13.77
N ALA A 74 -13.02 -4.77 -12.90
CA ALA A 74 -14.15 -3.93 -12.55
C ALA A 74 -14.61 -3.01 -13.68
N LEU A 75 -13.73 -2.70 -14.66
CA LEU A 75 -14.08 -1.88 -15.82
C LEU A 75 -15.17 -2.52 -16.68
N ASP A 76 -15.30 -3.85 -16.64
CA ASP A 76 -16.36 -4.62 -17.31
C ASP A 76 -17.64 -4.69 -16.46
N GLY A 77 -18.36 -3.57 -16.41
CA GLY A 77 -19.72 -3.51 -15.83
C GLY A 77 -19.83 -3.52 -14.30
N LYS A 78 -18.70 -3.50 -13.56
CA LYS A 78 -18.68 -3.51 -12.09
C LYS A 78 -18.01 -2.26 -11.47
N ARG A 79 -17.79 -1.23 -12.29
CA ARG A 79 -17.02 -0.03 -11.90
C ARG A 79 -17.58 0.64 -10.65
N SER A 80 -18.89 0.89 -10.61
CA SER A 80 -19.55 1.55 -9.46
C SER A 80 -19.38 0.73 -8.18
N ALA A 81 -19.64 -0.57 -8.23
CA ALA A 81 -19.53 -1.45 -7.07
C ALA A 81 -18.08 -1.50 -6.52
N TYR A 82 -17.10 -1.49 -7.42
CA TYR A 82 -15.68 -1.44 -7.04
C TYR A 82 -15.31 -0.06 -6.46
N ALA A 83 -15.77 1.04 -7.07
CA ALA A 83 -15.56 2.40 -6.54
C ALA A 83 -16.11 2.55 -5.11
N GLU A 84 -17.32 2.05 -4.85
CA GLU A 84 -17.88 2.04 -3.51
C GLU A 84 -17.07 1.18 -2.53
N GLN A 85 -16.54 0.03 -2.99
CA GLN A 85 -15.65 -0.78 -2.17
C GLN A 85 -14.36 -0.04 -1.80
N LEU A 86 -13.76 0.67 -2.77
CA LEU A 86 -12.56 1.46 -2.53
C LEU A 86 -12.82 2.57 -1.50
N GLU A 87 -13.95 3.27 -1.59
CA GLU A 87 -14.30 4.32 -0.63
C GLU A 87 -14.60 3.74 0.76
N ARG A 88 -15.34 2.63 0.85
CA ARG A 88 -15.57 1.92 2.14
C ARG A 88 -14.29 1.51 2.83
N ASN A 89 -13.23 1.20 2.07
CA ASN A 89 -11.94 0.79 2.62
C ASN A 89 -11.05 1.97 3.05
N ARG A 90 -11.43 3.22 2.79
CA ARG A 90 -10.60 4.40 3.09
C ARG A 90 -10.26 4.53 4.57
N ALA A 91 -11.26 4.39 5.45
CA ALA A 91 -11.03 4.44 6.89
C ALA A 91 -10.11 3.30 7.37
N LYS A 92 -10.33 2.08 6.85
CA LYS A 92 -9.49 0.93 7.15
C LYS A 92 -8.04 1.13 6.69
N LEU A 93 -7.84 1.72 5.51
CA LEU A 93 -6.51 2.05 5.01
C LEU A 93 -5.79 3.02 5.96
N LEU A 94 -6.47 4.08 6.40
CA LEU A 94 -5.90 5.06 7.33
C LEU A 94 -5.49 4.42 8.66
N ASP A 95 -6.32 3.54 9.21
CA ASP A 95 -6.03 2.81 10.44
C ASP A 95 -4.81 1.89 10.28
N GLU A 96 -4.70 1.16 9.17
CA GLU A 96 -3.55 0.29 8.92
C GLU A 96 -2.26 1.09 8.71
N VAL A 97 -2.32 2.22 7.98
CA VAL A 97 -1.17 3.12 7.81
C VAL A 97 -0.69 3.64 9.16
N LEU A 98 -1.63 4.11 10.00
CA LEU A 98 -1.31 4.61 11.33
C LEU A 98 -0.69 3.53 12.22
N ARG A 99 -1.24 2.30 12.19
CA ARG A 99 -0.70 1.17 12.93
C ARG A 99 0.74 0.87 12.51
N LEU A 100 1.00 0.85 11.20
CA LEU A 100 2.33 0.57 10.66
C LEU A 100 3.34 1.67 10.98
N GLU A 101 2.91 2.94 11.02
CA GLU A 101 3.76 4.07 11.45
C GLU A 101 4.17 3.92 12.91
N ILE A 102 3.23 3.56 13.79
CA ILE A 102 3.50 3.30 15.21
C ILE A 102 4.52 2.17 15.36
N VAL A 103 4.30 1.03 14.70
CA VAL A 103 5.18 -0.14 14.79
C VAL A 103 6.57 0.13 14.22
N ALA A 104 6.65 0.88 13.11
CA ALA A 104 7.92 1.25 12.48
C ALA A 104 8.63 2.45 13.14
N GLY A 105 8.01 3.07 14.14
CA GLY A 105 8.52 4.30 14.76
C GLY A 105 8.61 5.48 13.80
N VAL A 106 7.73 5.53 12.80
CA VAL A 106 7.60 6.65 11.86
C VAL A 106 6.67 7.69 12.46
N ASP A 107 6.99 8.96 12.24
CA ASP A 107 6.11 10.06 12.64
C ASP A 107 4.87 10.07 11.74
N SER A 108 3.70 10.09 12.36
CA SER A 108 2.42 10.14 11.66
C SER A 108 2.06 11.56 11.23
N GLY A 109 2.66 12.59 11.85
CA GLY A 109 2.29 13.99 11.70
C GLY A 109 1.40 14.50 12.85
N ALA A 110 1.46 15.79 13.13
CA ALA A 110 0.82 16.41 14.30
C ALA A 110 -0.72 16.30 14.28
N GLU A 111 -1.33 16.36 13.10
CA GLU A 111 -2.78 16.21 12.93
C GLU A 111 -3.32 14.83 13.33
N PHE A 112 -2.47 13.79 13.35
CA PHE A 112 -2.87 12.43 13.75
C PHE A 112 -2.44 12.10 15.17
N ALA A 113 -1.96 13.07 15.96
CA ALA A 113 -1.43 12.83 17.29
C ALA A 113 -2.46 12.16 18.22
N ARG A 114 -3.74 12.56 18.12
CA ARG A 114 -4.82 11.99 18.94
C ARG A 114 -5.14 10.56 18.53
N GLU A 115 -5.32 10.32 17.23
CA GLU A 115 -5.59 9.01 16.65
C GLU A 115 -4.44 8.05 16.96
N ARG A 116 -3.20 8.53 16.83
CA ARG A 116 -1.99 7.78 17.14
C ARG A 116 -1.97 7.34 18.60
N LEU A 117 -2.20 8.26 19.53
CA LEU A 117 -2.26 7.93 20.96
C LEU A 117 -3.35 6.90 21.26
N LYS A 118 -4.56 7.08 20.69
CA LYS A 118 -5.65 6.12 20.83
C LYS A 118 -5.24 4.73 20.32
N MET A 119 -4.67 4.64 19.13
CA MET A 119 -4.24 3.37 18.54
C MET A 119 -3.10 2.71 19.30
N GLN A 120 -2.16 3.49 19.85
CA GLN A 120 -1.12 2.96 20.73
C GLN A 120 -1.71 2.26 21.96
N VAL A 121 -2.73 2.85 22.59
CA VAL A 121 -3.42 2.23 23.72
C VAL A 121 -4.12 0.94 23.30
N GLU A 122 -4.81 0.94 22.16
CA GLU A 122 -5.50 -0.25 21.63
C GLU A 122 -4.52 -1.41 21.34
N VAL A 123 -3.37 -1.12 20.73
CA VAL A 123 -2.32 -2.11 20.45
C VAL A 123 -1.77 -2.70 21.75
N LEU A 124 -1.52 -1.86 22.77
CA LEU A 124 -1.05 -2.33 24.07
C LEU A 124 -2.10 -3.21 24.78
N GLN A 125 -3.37 -2.77 24.81
CA GLN A 125 -4.46 -3.53 25.42
C GLN A 125 -4.68 -4.87 24.72
N SER A 126 -4.62 -4.90 23.39
CA SER A 126 -4.75 -6.14 22.60
C SER A 126 -3.60 -7.11 22.86
N SER A 127 -2.37 -6.60 22.97
CA SER A 127 -1.18 -7.41 23.28
C SER A 127 -1.26 -8.02 24.68
N LEU A 128 -1.73 -7.26 25.67
CA LEU A 128 -1.91 -7.72 27.05
C LEU A 128 -3.06 -8.76 27.17
N LYS A 129 -4.13 -8.60 26.40
CA LYS A 129 -5.32 -9.47 26.47
C LYS A 129 -5.16 -10.78 25.70
N SER A 130 -4.53 -10.74 24.53
CA SER A 130 -4.46 -11.91 23.64
C SER A 130 -3.26 -12.82 23.90
N GLY A 131 -2.19 -12.30 24.53
CA GLY A 131 -0.92 -13.04 24.69
C GLY A 131 -0.28 -13.46 23.37
N GLN A 132 -0.86 -13.09 22.23
CA GLN A 132 -0.36 -13.42 20.90
C GLN A 132 0.71 -12.42 20.49
N LYS A 133 1.75 -12.93 19.82
CA LYS A 133 2.76 -12.05 19.21
C LYS A 133 2.07 -11.17 18.16
N PRO A 134 2.33 -9.85 18.16
CA PRO A 134 1.86 -8.97 17.10
C PRO A 134 2.23 -9.53 15.73
N GLN A 135 1.35 -9.31 14.76
CA GLN A 135 1.62 -9.62 13.37
C GLN A 135 2.98 -9.03 12.94
N SER A 136 3.78 -9.80 12.21
CA SER A 136 5.10 -9.32 11.77
C SER A 136 4.94 -8.12 10.84
N ALA A 137 5.86 -7.17 10.95
CA ALA A 137 5.86 -5.96 10.13
C ALA A 137 5.73 -6.31 8.63
N GLY A 138 6.56 -7.23 8.12
CA GLY A 138 6.51 -7.69 6.73
C GLY A 138 5.15 -8.24 6.27
N SER A 139 4.46 -9.01 7.12
CA SER A 139 3.13 -9.54 6.76
C SER A 139 2.05 -8.45 6.74
N ALA A 140 2.14 -7.45 7.62
CA ALA A 140 1.23 -6.33 7.65
C ALA A 140 1.47 -5.38 6.45
N TYR A 141 2.71 -5.25 5.99
CA TYR A 141 3.02 -4.54 4.74
C TYR A 141 2.50 -5.23 3.51
N LEU A 142 2.63 -6.56 3.44
CA LEU A 142 2.06 -7.33 2.34
C LEU A 142 0.53 -7.16 2.28
N GLN A 143 -0.14 -7.14 3.43
CA GLN A 143 -1.57 -6.87 3.50
C GLN A 143 -1.92 -5.44 3.04
N LEU A 144 -1.12 -4.43 3.41
CA LEU A 144 -1.30 -3.06 2.93
C LEU A 144 -1.17 -2.99 1.40
N CYS A 145 -0.21 -3.71 0.81
CA CYS A 145 -0.07 -3.81 -0.66
C CYS A 145 -1.32 -4.39 -1.32
N ALA A 146 -1.90 -5.43 -0.71
CA ALA A 146 -3.07 -6.14 -1.21
C ALA A 146 -4.40 -5.40 -0.98
N MET A 147 -4.44 -4.32 -0.21
CA MET A 147 -5.68 -3.64 0.18
C MET A 147 -6.12 -2.61 -0.88
N PRO A 148 -7.23 -2.83 -1.62
CA PRO A 148 -7.77 -1.82 -2.53
C PRO A 148 -8.51 -0.75 -1.72
N ALA A 149 -8.15 0.51 -1.88
CA ALA A 149 -8.77 1.62 -1.17
C ALA A 149 -8.46 2.95 -1.87
N LEU A 150 -9.42 3.89 -1.85
CA LEU A 150 -9.13 5.26 -2.26
C LEU A 150 -8.16 5.90 -1.26
N ALA A 151 -7.10 6.49 -1.80
CA ALA A 151 -6.09 7.21 -1.05
C ALA A 151 -5.96 8.61 -1.65
N ASP A 152 -6.04 9.64 -0.81
CA ASP A 152 -5.60 10.98 -1.21
C ASP A 152 -4.08 11.07 -1.26
N ASP A 153 -3.57 12.15 -1.86
CA ASP A 153 -2.14 12.42 -2.02
C ASP A 153 -1.37 12.34 -0.69
N ARG A 154 -2.01 12.75 0.41
CA ARG A 154 -1.41 12.70 1.74
C ARG A 154 -1.24 11.26 2.21
N THR A 155 -2.29 10.46 2.11
CA THR A 155 -2.27 9.04 2.49
C THR A 155 -1.30 8.26 1.63
N ALA A 156 -1.27 8.53 0.31
CA ALA A 156 -0.29 7.95 -0.60
C ALA A 156 1.14 8.31 -0.19
N SER A 157 1.41 9.58 0.14
CA SER A 157 2.72 10.03 0.62
C SER A 157 3.15 9.35 1.91
N ARG A 158 2.24 9.16 2.87
CA ARG A 158 2.51 8.43 4.12
C ARG A 158 2.89 6.97 3.86
N ILE A 159 2.16 6.29 2.98
CA ILE A 159 2.47 4.92 2.56
C ILE A 159 3.87 4.86 1.91
N GLU A 160 4.23 5.82 1.07
CA GLU A 160 5.57 5.86 0.47
C GLU A 160 6.68 6.05 1.51
N GLN A 161 6.47 6.90 2.52
CA GLN A 161 7.43 7.11 3.60
C GLN A 161 7.63 5.84 4.43
N LEU A 162 6.53 5.14 4.75
CA LEU A 162 6.57 3.82 5.37
C LEU A 162 7.45 2.88 4.55
N PHE A 163 7.20 2.73 3.25
CA PHE A 163 7.93 1.81 2.37
C PHE A 163 9.43 2.10 2.35
N ARG A 164 9.82 3.38 2.37
CA ARG A 164 11.23 3.78 2.47
C ARG A 164 11.85 3.35 3.81
N ARG A 165 11.13 3.51 4.92
CA ARG A 165 11.61 3.16 6.26
C ARG A 165 11.83 1.66 6.42
N ILE A 166 10.89 0.85 5.95
CA ILE A 166 10.90 -0.61 6.14
C ILE A 166 11.89 -1.26 5.20
N GLY A 167 11.91 -0.84 3.93
CA GLY A 167 12.92 -1.29 2.99
C GLY A 167 14.34 -0.91 3.44
N ALA A 168 14.51 0.10 4.29
CA ALA A 168 15.78 0.36 4.98
C ALA A 168 16.02 -0.58 6.17
N ALA A 169 15.00 -0.90 6.96
CA ALA A 169 15.09 -1.82 8.10
C ALA A 169 15.38 -3.27 7.69
N GLU A 170 14.81 -3.77 6.58
CA GLU A 170 15.09 -5.12 6.06
C GLU A 170 16.51 -5.27 5.47
N ARG A 171 17.24 -4.16 5.31
CA ARG A 171 18.63 -4.14 4.81
C ARG A 171 19.68 -4.02 5.92
N ALA A 172 19.26 -3.72 7.15
CA ALA A 172 20.13 -3.51 8.32
C ALA A 172 20.31 -4.81 9.10
#